data_AF-A0A2M6W5S8-F1
#
_entry.id   AF-A0A2M6W5S8-F1
#
_cell.length_a   1.000
_cell.length_b   1.000
_cell.length_c   1.000
_cell.angle_alpha   90.00
_cell.angle_beta   90.00
_cell.angle_gamma   90.00
#
_symmetry.space_group_name_H-M   'P 1'
#
loop_
_entity.id
_entity.type
_entity.pdbx_description
1 polymer ?
#
loop_
_entity_poly.entity_id
_entity_poly.type
_entity_poly.pdbx_seq_one_letter_code
_entity_poly.pdbx_strand_id
1 'polypeptide(L)'
;MSTQPKLGSNEIGRRNKLKDEKPYVYEKVAKFDEKIRRGESIAIIQFQYNYTCNFACEHCSVKRFQGKNDARQMTIPDVKELFRQADELGLARVTITGGEPLVFKDLDELVAAIDPKKFYINCDTNGWLLNEKMAKHLKEIGVDRVQLSLDSFNAEEHDEFRHVKGAYDRAMKAVDIAKDAGLDIFMQTVVWKQRLHSDEFIKFLEYFNNKGVGVFVSYAKPVGSWEGKYDGLVDKEDMAYMRELEKKYKVFTHLTPAYGLNMGCIAVKGMFSVTQYGDVLPCPYIHTSIGNIFNESLEDIIKRGLDIKYFGEHVNTCLIAEDRDFIDKYVAGRIYGKPLPVPCSEVFTEEDKTQKPFNEDPSVFQ
;
A
#
# COMPACT_ATOMS: atom_id res chain seq x y z
N MET A 1 -31.15 6.85 12.51
CA MET A 1 -30.44 8.01 11.91
C MET A 1 -28.96 7.84 12.25
N SER A 2 -28.19 7.29 11.31
CA SER A 2 -26.76 7.02 11.48
C SER A 2 -26.00 8.35 11.52
N THR A 3 -25.47 8.73 12.68
CA THR A 3 -24.54 9.84 12.80
C THR A 3 -23.26 9.47 12.05
N GLN A 4 -23.11 9.96 10.82
CA GLN A 4 -21.84 9.87 10.11
C GLN A 4 -20.74 10.51 10.99
N PRO A 5 -19.55 9.88 11.09
CA PRO A 5 -18.44 10.48 11.83
C PRO A 5 -18.18 11.90 11.29
N LYS A 6 -17.97 12.87 12.19
CA LYS A 6 -17.68 14.25 11.81
C LYS A 6 -16.34 14.30 11.06
N LEU A 7 -16.41 14.38 9.73
CA LEU A 7 -15.25 14.50 8.87
C LEU A 7 -14.50 15.80 9.15
N GLY A 8 -13.16 15.76 9.21
CA GLY A 8 -12.35 16.96 9.33
C GLY A 8 -12.46 17.86 8.08
N SER A 9 -12.23 19.17 8.22
CA SER A 9 -12.32 20.14 7.13
C SER A 9 -11.43 19.80 5.92
N ASN A 10 -10.24 19.24 6.16
CA ASN A 10 -9.34 18.76 5.11
C ASN A 10 -9.90 17.56 4.33
N GLU A 11 -10.63 16.66 5.00
CA GLU A 11 -11.25 15.50 4.36
C GLU A 11 -12.44 15.92 3.49
N ILE A 12 -13.23 16.91 3.95
CA ILE A 12 -14.31 17.52 3.17
C ILE A 12 -13.76 18.13 1.88
N GLY A 13 -12.66 18.91 1.96
CA GLY A 13 -12.03 19.50 0.78
C GLY A 13 -11.57 18.47 -0.25
N ARG A 14 -10.91 17.38 0.20
CA ARG A 14 -10.48 16.29 -0.67
C ARG A 14 -11.66 15.55 -1.31
N ARG A 15 -12.73 15.32 -0.55
CA ARG A 15 -13.95 14.66 -1.05
C ARG A 15 -14.65 15.52 -2.09
N ASN A 16 -14.71 16.84 -1.91
CA ASN A 16 -15.28 17.76 -2.89
C ASN A 16 -14.46 17.74 -4.20
N LYS A 17 -13.13 17.85 -4.12
CA LYS A 17 -12.26 17.72 -5.29
C LYS A 17 -12.49 16.39 -6.02
N LEU A 18 -12.55 15.27 -5.30
CA LEU A 18 -12.80 13.96 -5.88
C LEU A 18 -14.19 13.86 -6.53
N LYS A 19 -15.21 14.49 -5.93
CA LYS A 19 -16.56 14.54 -6.50
C LYS A 19 -16.59 15.27 -7.84
N ASP A 20 -15.84 16.36 -7.95
CA ASP A 20 -15.80 17.19 -9.16
C ASP A 20 -14.94 16.54 -10.26
N GLU A 21 -13.79 15.98 -9.90
CA GLU A 21 -12.84 15.39 -10.86
C GLU A 21 -13.21 13.95 -11.26
N LYS A 22 -13.71 13.14 -10.32
CA LYS A 22 -14.02 11.71 -10.51
C LYS A 22 -15.31 11.30 -9.77
N PRO A 23 -16.49 11.72 -10.24
CA PRO A 23 -17.77 11.50 -9.54
C PRO A 23 -18.07 10.02 -9.27
N TYR A 24 -17.75 9.13 -10.20
CA TYR A 24 -17.98 7.70 -10.01
C TYR A 24 -17.06 7.09 -8.93
N VAL A 25 -15.81 7.53 -8.84
CA VAL A 25 -14.91 7.14 -7.74
C VAL A 25 -15.44 7.68 -6.40
N TYR A 26 -15.91 8.92 -6.38
CA TYR A 26 -16.54 9.51 -5.19
C TYR A 26 -17.75 8.70 -4.72
N GLU A 27 -18.63 8.27 -5.64
CA GLU A 27 -19.79 7.43 -5.31
C GLU A 27 -19.40 6.10 -4.66
N LYS A 28 -18.32 5.45 -5.14
CA LYS A 28 -17.79 4.24 -4.51
C LYS A 28 -17.26 4.51 -3.10
N VAL A 29 -16.44 5.55 -2.94
CA VAL A 29 -15.88 5.95 -1.63
C VAL A 29 -16.96 6.36 -0.63
N ALA A 30 -18.06 6.97 -1.08
CA ALA A 30 -19.18 7.35 -0.23
C ALA A 30 -19.89 6.13 0.41
N LYS A 31 -19.75 4.94 -0.19
CA LYS A 31 -20.36 3.68 0.28
C LYS A 31 -19.43 2.85 1.18
N PHE A 32 -18.20 3.28 1.42
CA PHE A 32 -17.21 2.47 2.16
C PHE A 32 -17.63 2.11 3.58
N ASP A 33 -18.23 3.03 4.32
CA ASP A 33 -18.76 2.79 5.67
C ASP A 33 -19.84 1.69 5.66
N GLU A 34 -20.75 1.72 4.69
CA GLU A 34 -21.79 0.70 4.50
C GLU A 34 -21.19 -0.66 4.11
N LYS A 35 -20.19 -0.67 3.21
CA LYS A 35 -19.49 -1.89 2.79
C LYS A 35 -18.78 -2.56 3.96
N ILE A 36 -18.03 -1.80 4.77
CA ILE A 36 -17.35 -2.34 5.95
C ILE A 36 -18.34 -2.94 6.95
N ARG A 37 -19.49 -2.29 7.19
CA ARG A 37 -20.55 -2.87 8.05
C ARG A 37 -21.16 -4.16 7.49
N ARG A 38 -21.10 -4.38 6.17
CA ARG A 38 -21.52 -5.63 5.51
C ARG A 38 -20.44 -6.71 5.50
N GLY A 39 -19.25 -6.45 6.05
CA GLY A 39 -18.12 -7.38 5.97
C GLY A 39 -17.42 -7.37 4.61
N GLU A 40 -17.64 -6.36 3.78
CA GLU A 40 -17.06 -6.26 2.46
C GLU A 40 -15.75 -5.48 2.46
N SER A 41 -14.82 -5.90 1.60
CA SER A 41 -13.56 -5.18 1.39
C SER A 41 -13.78 -3.81 0.71
N ILE A 42 -13.01 -2.81 1.15
CA ILE A 42 -12.88 -1.49 0.51
C ILE A 42 -11.43 -1.26 0.02
N ALA A 43 -10.73 -2.36 -0.24
CA ALA A 43 -9.29 -2.36 -0.39
C ALA A 43 -8.75 -1.41 -1.46
N ILE A 44 -7.62 -0.80 -1.14
CA ILE A 44 -6.69 -0.30 -2.14
C ILE A 44 -5.98 -1.50 -2.76
N ILE A 45 -6.07 -1.65 -4.08
CA ILE A 45 -5.32 -2.68 -4.80
C ILE A 45 -3.89 -2.19 -4.98
N GLN A 46 -2.94 -2.79 -4.26
CA GLN A 46 -1.53 -2.58 -4.58
C GLN A 46 -1.15 -3.50 -5.76
N PHE A 47 -1.05 -2.92 -6.95
CA PHE A 47 -0.81 -3.67 -8.16
C PHE A 47 0.68 -3.71 -8.52
N GLN A 48 1.31 -4.86 -8.25
CA GLN A 48 2.72 -5.13 -8.58
C GLN A 48 2.82 -5.60 -10.04
N TYR A 49 2.60 -4.68 -10.98
CA TYR A 49 2.44 -4.99 -12.40
C TYR A 49 3.67 -5.63 -13.04
N ASN A 50 4.85 -5.11 -12.70
CA ASN A 50 6.13 -5.59 -13.24
C ASN A 50 7.22 -5.33 -12.20
N TYR A 51 8.19 -6.24 -12.02
CA TYR A 51 9.28 -6.07 -11.05
C TYR A 51 10.55 -5.40 -11.61
N THR A 52 10.52 -4.91 -12.85
CA THR A 52 11.64 -4.16 -13.45
C THR A 52 11.83 -2.85 -12.68
N CYS A 53 13.05 -2.60 -12.21
CA CYS A 53 13.40 -1.42 -11.45
C CYS A 53 14.80 -0.93 -11.84
N ASN A 54 14.99 0.38 -11.87
CA ASN A 54 16.30 1.02 -12.07
C ASN A 54 17.11 1.12 -10.78
N PHE A 55 16.58 0.66 -9.64
CA PHE A 55 17.20 0.70 -8.30
C PHE A 55 17.31 -0.73 -7.73
N ALA A 56 18.16 -0.93 -6.74
CA ALA A 56 18.41 -2.24 -6.10
C ALA A 56 18.35 -2.20 -4.56
N CYS A 57 17.47 -1.36 -3.99
CA CYS A 57 17.43 -0.97 -2.57
C CYS A 57 17.61 -2.12 -1.54
N GLU A 58 18.26 -1.78 -0.43
CA GLU A 58 18.57 -2.67 0.71
C GLU A 58 17.35 -3.34 1.36
N HIS A 59 16.15 -2.74 1.24
CA HIS A 59 14.91 -3.18 1.91
C HIS A 59 13.85 -3.76 0.99
N CYS A 60 14.15 -3.89 -0.31
CA CYS A 60 13.14 -4.18 -1.33
C CYS A 60 12.30 -5.42 -0.99
N SER A 61 11.00 -5.24 -0.71
CA SER A 61 10.10 -6.33 -0.31
C SER A 61 9.85 -7.32 -1.45
N VAL A 62 9.85 -6.85 -2.69
CA VAL A 62 9.57 -7.68 -3.87
C VAL A 62 10.79 -8.44 -4.39
N LYS A 63 11.97 -8.32 -3.75
CA LYS A 63 13.23 -8.91 -4.24
C LYS A 63 13.09 -10.40 -4.57
N ARG A 64 12.38 -11.15 -3.73
CA ARG A 64 12.16 -12.60 -3.89
C ARG A 64 11.10 -12.97 -4.94
N PHE A 65 10.38 -11.98 -5.49
CA PHE A 65 9.46 -12.20 -6.62
C PHE A 65 10.11 -11.97 -7.99
N GLN A 66 11.30 -11.34 -8.04
CA GLN A 66 12.04 -11.10 -9.28
C GLN A 66 12.59 -12.40 -9.89
N GLY A 67 12.84 -12.40 -11.20
CA GLY A 67 13.60 -13.44 -11.90
C GLY A 67 12.87 -14.74 -12.21
N LYS A 68 11.53 -14.81 -12.04
CA LYS A 68 10.76 -16.00 -12.46
C LYS A 68 10.35 -15.86 -13.93
N ASN A 69 11.24 -16.29 -14.81
CA ASN A 69 11.06 -16.14 -16.27
C ASN A 69 10.04 -17.12 -16.86
N ASP A 70 9.81 -18.26 -16.20
CA ASP A 70 8.90 -19.32 -16.70
C ASP A 70 7.44 -19.15 -16.25
N ALA A 71 7.17 -18.17 -15.37
CA ALA A 71 5.82 -17.92 -14.87
C ALA A 71 5.02 -17.05 -15.84
N ARG A 72 3.74 -17.38 -16.04
CA ARG A 72 2.80 -16.53 -16.79
C ARG A 72 2.72 -15.16 -16.14
N GLN A 73 2.93 -14.11 -16.93
CA GLN A 73 2.77 -12.72 -16.49
C GLN A 73 1.44 -12.15 -16.97
N MET A 74 0.90 -11.19 -16.23
CA MET A 74 -0.32 -10.48 -16.62
C MET A 74 -0.09 -9.71 -17.92
N THR A 75 -1.04 -9.87 -18.84
CA THR A 75 -1.16 -9.05 -20.05
C THR A 75 -2.15 -7.90 -19.81
N ILE A 76 -2.15 -6.88 -20.67
CA ILE A 76 -3.13 -5.79 -20.62
C ILE A 76 -4.60 -6.29 -20.59
N PRO A 77 -4.99 -7.31 -21.39
CA PRO A 77 -6.30 -7.95 -21.23
C PRO A 77 -6.57 -8.52 -19.83
N ASP A 78 -5.60 -9.17 -19.19
CA ASP A 78 -5.74 -9.68 -17.82
C ASP A 78 -5.93 -8.52 -16.83
N VAL A 79 -5.20 -7.42 -17.01
CA VAL A 79 -5.37 -6.20 -16.20
C VAL A 79 -6.79 -5.66 -16.34
N LYS A 80 -7.28 -5.53 -17.58
CA LYS A 80 -8.63 -5.05 -17.83
C LYS A 80 -9.70 -5.92 -17.16
N GLU A 81 -9.51 -7.23 -17.18
CA GLU A 81 -10.41 -8.17 -16.51
C GLU A 81 -10.35 -8.07 -14.98
N LEU A 82 -9.14 -7.95 -14.41
CA LEU A 82 -8.96 -7.69 -12.97
C LEU A 82 -9.69 -6.43 -12.52
N PHE A 83 -9.51 -5.31 -13.24
CA PHE A 83 -10.11 -4.03 -12.87
C PHE A 83 -11.61 -3.95 -13.19
N ARG A 84 -12.12 -4.76 -14.13
CA ARG A 84 -13.57 -4.97 -14.28
C ARG A 84 -14.16 -5.62 -13.03
N GLN A 85 -13.57 -6.72 -12.55
CA GLN A 85 -14.02 -7.39 -11.32
C GLN A 85 -13.89 -6.49 -10.09
N ALA A 86 -12.78 -5.75 -9.97
CA ALA A 86 -12.59 -4.80 -8.87
C ALA A 86 -13.65 -3.68 -8.85
N ASP A 87 -14.06 -3.19 -10.04
CA ASP A 87 -15.11 -2.18 -10.17
C ASP A 87 -16.48 -2.73 -9.74
N GLU A 88 -16.80 -3.97 -10.13
CA GLU A 88 -18.04 -4.67 -9.72
C GLU A 88 -18.12 -4.88 -8.21
N LEU A 89 -16.98 -5.12 -7.56
CA LEU A 89 -16.87 -5.18 -6.11
C LEU A 89 -16.95 -3.81 -5.43
N GLY A 90 -16.99 -2.71 -6.18
CA GLY A 90 -17.03 -1.35 -5.66
C GLY A 90 -15.69 -0.87 -5.09
N LEU A 91 -14.57 -1.51 -5.45
CA LEU A 91 -13.23 -1.02 -5.12
C LEU A 91 -12.95 0.25 -5.93
N ALA A 92 -12.30 1.23 -5.32
CA ALA A 92 -12.19 2.57 -5.90
C ALA A 92 -10.74 3.06 -6.08
N ARG A 93 -9.76 2.31 -5.58
CA ARG A 93 -8.37 2.78 -5.49
C ARG A 93 -7.38 1.71 -5.90
N VAL A 94 -6.35 2.16 -6.60
CA VAL A 94 -5.21 1.33 -7.00
C VAL A 94 -3.92 2.08 -6.78
N THR A 95 -2.87 1.33 -6.44
CA THR A 95 -1.49 1.80 -6.44
C THR A 95 -0.70 0.97 -7.43
N ILE A 96 -0.23 1.58 -8.52
CA ILE A 96 0.67 0.95 -9.48
C ILE A 96 2.07 0.92 -8.88
N THR A 97 2.67 -0.26 -8.81
CA THR A 97 3.98 -0.51 -8.19
C THR A 97 4.58 -1.82 -8.73
N GLY A 98 5.50 -2.43 -7.98
CA GLY A 98 6.16 -3.69 -8.29
C GLY A 98 7.65 -3.47 -8.26
N GLY A 99 8.22 -3.06 -9.39
CA GLY A 99 9.49 -2.37 -9.48
C GLY A 99 9.27 -0.87 -9.53
N GLU A 100 9.80 -0.20 -10.55
CA GLU A 100 9.62 1.25 -10.76
C GLU A 100 8.65 1.50 -11.92
N PRO A 101 7.43 2.00 -11.67
CA PRO A 101 6.44 2.25 -12.72
C PRO A 101 6.91 3.16 -13.85
N LEU A 102 7.77 4.14 -13.57
CA LEU A 102 8.25 5.06 -14.59
C LEU A 102 9.25 4.43 -15.58
N VAL A 103 9.61 3.15 -15.41
CA VAL A 103 10.35 2.38 -16.42
C VAL A 103 9.46 1.46 -17.26
N PHE A 104 8.17 1.33 -16.95
CA PHE A 104 7.26 0.44 -17.67
C PHE A 104 6.98 1.01 -19.06
N LYS A 105 7.21 0.20 -20.09
CA LYS A 105 7.08 0.64 -21.51
C LYS A 105 5.63 0.84 -21.92
N ASP A 106 4.73 0.17 -21.23
CA ASP A 106 3.29 0.05 -21.46
C ASP A 106 2.48 0.75 -20.34
N LEU A 107 3.09 1.72 -19.64
CA LEU A 107 2.44 2.45 -18.54
C LEU A 107 1.10 3.09 -18.96
N ASP A 108 1.03 3.66 -20.16
CA ASP A 108 -0.18 4.31 -20.67
C ASP A 108 -1.30 3.29 -20.91
N GLU A 109 -0.97 2.15 -21.52
CA GLU A 109 -1.91 1.05 -21.76
C GLU A 109 -2.40 0.44 -20.44
N LEU A 110 -1.49 0.32 -19.46
CA LEU A 110 -1.78 -0.12 -18.11
C LEU A 110 -2.78 0.83 -17.41
N VAL A 111 -2.51 2.14 -17.42
CA VAL A 111 -3.41 3.14 -16.82
C VAL A 111 -4.77 3.14 -17.51
N ALA A 112 -4.80 3.01 -18.84
CA ALA A 112 -6.04 2.89 -19.58
C ALA A 112 -6.82 1.61 -19.25
N ALA A 113 -6.15 0.48 -19.04
CA ALA A 113 -6.77 -0.79 -18.67
C ALA A 113 -7.32 -0.81 -17.24
N ILE A 114 -6.72 -0.05 -16.32
CA ILE A 114 -7.25 0.22 -14.99
C ILE A 114 -8.54 1.06 -15.07
N ASP A 115 -8.65 1.95 -16.05
CA ASP A 115 -9.71 2.95 -16.22
C ASP A 115 -9.66 4.07 -15.16
N PRO A 116 -9.04 5.23 -15.48
CA PRO A 116 -8.93 6.34 -14.54
C PRO A 116 -10.26 7.00 -14.21
N LYS A 117 -11.36 6.74 -14.95
CA LYS A 117 -12.69 7.23 -14.57
C LYS A 117 -13.31 6.40 -13.45
N LYS A 118 -12.85 5.16 -13.30
CA LYS A 118 -13.35 4.20 -12.31
C LYS A 118 -12.46 4.09 -11.09
N PHE A 119 -11.18 4.41 -11.20
CA PHE A 119 -10.26 4.30 -10.08
C PHE A 119 -9.52 5.60 -9.82
N TYR A 120 -9.27 5.87 -8.53
CA TYR A 120 -8.24 6.80 -8.12
C TYR A 120 -6.90 6.07 -8.17
N ILE A 121 -6.00 6.54 -9.03
CA ILE A 121 -4.74 5.90 -9.38
C ILE A 121 -3.60 6.61 -8.66
N ASN A 122 -2.96 5.88 -7.77
CA ASN A 122 -1.68 6.23 -7.16
C ASN A 122 -0.54 5.53 -7.92
N CYS A 123 0.58 6.21 -8.09
CA CYS A 123 1.79 5.66 -8.68
C CYS A 123 2.92 5.76 -7.66
N ASP A 124 3.44 4.61 -7.20
CA ASP A 124 4.65 4.60 -6.38
C ASP A 124 5.86 4.89 -7.27
N THR A 125 6.81 5.71 -6.84
CA THR A 125 8.02 5.98 -7.61
C THR A 125 9.22 6.33 -6.74
N ASN A 126 10.42 5.96 -7.18
CA ASN A 126 11.69 6.44 -6.64
C ASN A 126 12.04 7.87 -7.10
N GLY A 127 11.25 8.47 -7.98
CA GLY A 127 11.39 9.85 -8.44
C GLY A 127 12.52 10.08 -9.44
N TRP A 128 13.35 9.07 -9.75
CA TRP A 128 14.52 9.24 -10.62
C TRP A 128 14.14 9.74 -12.01
N LEU A 129 13.01 9.27 -12.55
CA LEU A 129 12.50 9.64 -13.87
C LEU A 129 11.36 10.68 -13.81
N LEU A 130 11.01 11.17 -12.62
CA LEU A 130 9.92 12.13 -12.43
C LEU A 130 10.40 13.57 -12.69
N ASN A 131 10.58 13.89 -13.96
CA ASN A 131 10.79 15.27 -14.43
C ASN A 131 9.46 15.95 -14.82
N GLU A 132 9.49 17.22 -15.21
CA GLU A 132 8.31 18.03 -15.54
C GLU A 132 7.50 17.42 -16.68
N LYS A 133 8.15 16.85 -17.70
CA LYS A 133 7.46 16.18 -18.81
C LYS A 133 6.75 14.93 -18.32
N MET A 134 7.42 14.10 -17.54
CA MET A 134 6.84 12.86 -17.01
C MET A 134 5.70 13.17 -16.05
N ALA A 135 5.83 14.14 -15.16
CA ALA A 135 4.77 14.50 -14.22
C ALA A 135 3.50 15.01 -14.92
N LYS A 136 3.66 15.86 -15.95
CA LYS A 136 2.52 16.29 -16.79
C LYS A 136 1.90 15.11 -17.52
N HIS A 137 2.71 14.23 -18.11
CA HIS A 137 2.25 13.02 -18.78
C HIS A 137 1.43 12.12 -17.85
N LEU A 138 1.91 11.85 -16.63
CA LEU A 138 1.17 11.07 -15.62
C LEU A 138 -0.20 11.68 -15.33
N LYS A 139 -0.27 13.00 -15.16
CA LYS A 139 -1.54 13.70 -14.93
C LYS A 139 -2.47 13.57 -16.14
N GLU A 140 -1.95 13.73 -17.35
CA GLU A 140 -2.70 13.66 -18.62
C GLU A 140 -3.30 12.27 -18.84
N ILE A 141 -2.58 11.19 -18.55
CA ILE A 141 -3.08 9.82 -18.70
C ILE A 141 -4.04 9.40 -17.57
N GLY A 142 -4.19 10.21 -16.52
CA GLY A 142 -5.19 10.01 -15.47
C GLY A 142 -4.66 9.48 -14.14
N VAL A 143 -3.35 9.53 -13.90
CA VAL A 143 -2.76 9.33 -12.57
C VAL A 143 -3.12 10.52 -11.68
N ASP A 144 -3.64 10.24 -10.49
CA ASP A 144 -4.09 11.27 -9.55
C ASP A 144 -2.99 11.70 -8.60
N ARG A 145 -2.18 10.74 -8.16
CA ARG A 145 -1.22 10.90 -7.08
C ARG A 145 0.08 10.17 -7.36
N VAL A 146 1.19 10.78 -6.96
CA VAL A 146 2.47 10.11 -6.81
C VAL A 146 2.79 9.86 -5.33
N GLN A 147 3.33 8.70 -5.04
CA GLN A 147 3.85 8.34 -3.74
C GLN A 147 5.36 8.16 -3.86
N LEU A 148 6.08 9.19 -3.40
CA LEU A 148 7.49 9.39 -3.68
C LEU A 148 8.35 8.81 -2.55
N SER A 149 9.22 7.87 -2.92
CA SER A 149 10.13 7.19 -2.00
C SER A 149 11.30 8.08 -1.54
N LEU A 150 11.43 8.32 -0.23
CA LEU A 150 12.60 8.94 0.39
C LEU A 150 12.83 8.36 1.80
N ASP A 151 13.95 7.67 2.02
CA ASP A 151 14.22 6.89 3.24
C ASP A 151 15.18 7.51 4.25
N SER A 152 15.86 8.61 3.91
CA SER A 152 16.62 9.43 4.86
C SER A 152 16.57 10.88 4.40
N PHE A 153 16.56 11.80 5.37
CA PHE A 153 16.75 13.23 5.15
C PHE A 153 18.24 13.59 5.00
N ASN A 154 19.13 12.63 5.20
CA ASN A 154 20.54 12.72 4.81
C ASN A 154 20.72 12.15 3.39
N ALA A 155 21.33 12.95 2.51
CA ALA A 155 21.53 12.58 1.11
C ALA A 155 22.42 11.34 0.93
N GLU A 156 23.52 11.23 1.67
CA GLU A 156 24.45 10.10 1.56
C GLU A 156 23.79 8.80 2.03
N GLU A 157 23.16 8.83 3.20
CA GLU A 157 22.43 7.67 3.73
C GLU A 157 21.31 7.20 2.79
N HIS A 158 20.56 8.13 2.19
CA HIS A 158 19.50 7.78 1.25
C HIS A 158 20.06 7.13 -0.02
N ASP A 159 21.08 7.74 -0.62
CA ASP A 159 21.71 7.25 -1.84
C ASP A 159 22.37 5.89 -1.63
N GLU A 160 23.03 5.68 -0.50
CA GLU A 160 23.62 4.39 -0.10
C GLU A 160 22.54 3.32 0.06
N PHE A 161 21.48 3.62 0.82
CA PHE A 161 20.38 2.69 1.10
C PHE A 161 19.61 2.28 -0.17
N ARG A 162 19.57 3.16 -1.17
CA ARG A 162 18.94 2.95 -2.47
C ARG A 162 19.92 2.46 -3.55
N HIS A 163 21.21 2.44 -3.27
CA HIS A 163 22.33 2.14 -4.17
C HIS A 163 22.40 3.01 -5.44
N VAL A 164 21.98 4.27 -5.36
CA VAL A 164 21.99 5.19 -6.50
C VAL A 164 22.42 6.57 -6.04
N LYS A 165 23.60 7.02 -6.49
CA LYS A 165 24.11 8.36 -6.22
C LYS A 165 23.23 9.43 -6.90
N GLY A 166 22.88 10.47 -6.14
CA GLY A 166 22.01 11.57 -6.53
C GLY A 166 20.52 11.23 -6.45
N ALA A 167 20.12 10.09 -5.87
CA ALA A 167 18.71 9.73 -5.72
C ALA A 167 17.98 10.71 -4.80
N TYR A 168 18.62 11.14 -3.72
CA TYR A 168 18.09 12.11 -2.77
C TYR A 168 17.71 13.42 -3.47
N ASP A 169 18.65 14.01 -4.21
CA ASP A 169 18.43 15.28 -4.90
C ASP A 169 17.32 15.18 -5.94
N ARG A 170 17.19 14.04 -6.63
CA ARG A 170 16.10 13.82 -7.58
C ARG A 170 14.75 13.71 -6.87
N ALA A 171 14.67 12.93 -5.79
CA ALA A 171 13.45 12.82 -5.00
C ALA A 171 13.04 14.19 -4.43
N MET A 172 13.97 14.98 -3.90
CA MET A 172 13.67 16.30 -3.36
C MET A 172 13.12 17.27 -4.41
N LYS A 173 13.62 17.23 -5.65
CA LYS A 173 13.10 18.03 -6.78
C LYS A 173 11.75 17.52 -7.27
N ALA A 174 11.58 16.20 -7.33
CA ALA A 174 10.35 15.53 -7.76
C ALA A 174 9.11 15.98 -6.96
N VAL A 175 9.28 16.43 -5.71
CA VAL A 175 8.21 16.95 -4.87
C VAL A 175 7.54 18.18 -5.48
N ASP A 176 8.35 19.17 -5.88
CA ASP A 176 7.84 20.42 -6.42
C ASP A 176 7.32 20.19 -7.85
N ILE A 177 8.03 19.37 -8.64
CA ILE A 177 7.61 18.96 -10.00
C ILE A 177 6.23 18.30 -10.00
N ALA A 178 5.95 17.38 -9.07
CA ALA A 178 4.65 16.72 -8.98
C ALA A 178 3.52 17.71 -8.67
N LYS A 179 3.76 18.62 -7.71
CA LYS A 179 2.79 19.65 -7.32
C LYS A 179 2.50 20.60 -8.47
N ASP A 180 3.52 21.05 -9.18
CA ASP A 180 3.40 21.97 -10.33
C ASP A 180 2.65 21.32 -11.51
N ALA A 181 2.72 20.00 -11.65
CA ALA A 181 1.94 19.24 -12.62
C ALA A 181 0.48 18.98 -12.19
N GLY A 182 0.09 19.38 -10.98
CA GLY A 182 -1.26 19.14 -10.45
C GLY A 182 -1.52 17.70 -9.99
N LEU A 183 -0.46 16.94 -9.74
CA LEU A 183 -0.55 15.63 -9.07
C LEU A 183 -0.67 15.86 -7.55
N ASP A 184 -1.52 15.07 -6.90
CA ASP A 184 -1.42 14.93 -5.45
C ASP A 184 -0.08 14.23 -5.12
N ILE A 185 0.48 14.46 -3.94
CA ILE A 185 1.74 13.83 -3.54
C ILE A 185 1.76 13.44 -2.06
N PHE A 186 2.31 12.26 -1.79
CA PHE A 186 2.82 11.87 -0.47
C PHE A 186 4.29 11.48 -0.55
N MET A 187 5.02 11.77 0.51
CA MET A 187 6.31 11.12 0.73
C MET A 187 6.05 9.77 1.37
N GLN A 188 6.68 8.72 0.84
CA GLN A 188 6.75 7.43 1.50
C GLN A 188 8.15 7.22 2.04
N THR A 189 8.22 6.72 3.27
CA THR A 189 9.48 6.41 3.91
C THR A 189 9.38 5.10 4.69
N VAL A 190 10.44 4.29 4.66
CA VAL A 190 10.55 3.12 5.53
C VAL A 190 11.21 3.53 6.85
N VAL A 191 10.60 3.11 7.96
CA VAL A 191 11.08 3.45 9.31
C VAL A 191 11.29 2.17 10.11
N TRP A 192 12.48 2.04 10.68
CA TRP A 192 12.82 1.05 11.70
C TRP A 192 12.89 1.71 13.08
N LYS A 193 12.89 0.90 14.13
CA LYS A 193 12.84 1.36 15.53
C LYS A 193 13.81 2.52 15.82
N GLN A 194 15.07 2.38 15.46
CA GLN A 194 16.09 3.39 15.74
C GLN A 194 15.84 4.72 15.00
N ARG A 195 15.40 4.68 13.74
CA ARG A 195 15.10 5.89 12.98
C ARG A 195 13.83 6.59 13.46
N LEU A 196 12.83 5.84 13.93
CA LEU A 196 11.57 6.41 14.43
C LEU A 196 11.80 7.46 15.53
N HIS A 197 12.77 7.23 16.41
CA HIS A 197 13.11 8.10 17.54
C HIS A 197 14.21 9.12 17.24
N SER A 198 14.61 9.28 15.97
CA SER A 198 15.71 10.17 15.62
C SER A 198 15.25 11.63 15.41
N ASP A 199 16.15 12.57 15.71
CA ASP A 199 15.95 13.98 15.34
C ASP A 199 15.84 14.18 13.83
N GLU A 200 16.48 13.31 13.04
CA GLU A 200 16.40 13.31 11.58
C GLU A 200 14.95 13.07 11.13
N PHE A 201 14.27 12.08 11.71
CA PHE A 201 12.91 11.76 11.31
C PHE A 201 11.93 12.89 11.68
N ILE A 202 12.11 13.53 12.83
CA ILE A 202 11.32 14.72 13.19
C ILE A 202 11.53 15.86 12.18
N LYS A 203 12.78 16.15 11.80
CA LYS A 203 13.09 17.15 10.77
C LYS A 203 12.50 16.79 9.41
N PHE A 204 12.51 15.51 9.04
CA PHE A 204 11.88 15.00 7.83
C PHE A 204 10.38 15.31 7.84
N LEU A 205 9.67 15.01 8.94
CA LEU A 205 8.24 15.28 9.07
C LEU A 205 7.95 16.79 8.96
N GLU A 206 8.69 17.61 9.70
CA GLU A 206 8.54 19.07 9.70
C GLU A 206 8.74 19.65 8.30
N TYR A 207 9.79 19.25 7.59
CA TYR A 207 10.10 19.75 6.26
C TYR A 207 8.96 19.50 5.28
N PHE A 208 8.49 18.25 5.16
CA PHE A 208 7.43 17.91 4.20
C PHE A 208 6.08 18.48 4.61
N ASN A 209 5.76 18.50 5.89
CA ASN A 209 4.51 19.09 6.37
C ASN A 209 4.45 20.60 6.13
N ASN A 210 5.58 21.32 6.31
CA ASN A 210 5.71 22.74 5.97
C ASN A 210 5.53 22.99 4.46
N LYS A 211 5.95 22.03 3.61
CA LYS A 211 5.65 22.03 2.16
C LYS A 211 4.22 21.61 1.81
N GLY A 212 3.39 21.28 2.81
CA GLY A 212 2.02 20.82 2.63
C GLY A 212 1.89 19.35 2.18
N VAL A 213 2.99 18.58 2.24
CA VAL A 213 3.06 17.18 1.81
C VAL A 213 2.95 16.27 3.03
N GLY A 214 2.06 15.27 2.92
CA GLY A 214 1.89 14.24 3.95
C GLY A 214 2.95 13.15 3.84
N VAL A 215 3.29 12.54 4.98
CA VAL A 215 4.28 11.45 5.06
C VAL A 215 3.57 10.13 5.37
N PHE A 216 3.70 9.16 4.47
CA PHE A 216 3.30 7.78 4.67
C PHE A 216 4.48 6.96 5.20
N VAL A 217 4.33 6.39 6.39
CA VAL A 217 5.33 5.54 7.03
C VAL A 217 4.98 4.08 6.80
N SER A 218 5.92 3.34 6.21
CA SER A 218 5.94 1.89 6.28
C SER A 218 6.94 1.46 7.35
N TYR A 219 6.47 0.74 8.38
CA TYR A 219 7.38 0.07 9.30
C TYR A 219 8.24 -0.95 8.56
N ALA A 220 9.48 -1.12 9.05
CA ALA A 220 10.37 -2.19 8.68
C ALA A 220 9.71 -3.56 8.91
N LYS A 221 9.98 -4.50 8.00
CA LYS A 221 9.38 -5.84 8.02
C LYS A 221 10.43 -6.85 7.57
N PRO A 222 10.44 -8.06 8.13
CA PRO A 222 11.50 -9.02 7.88
C PRO A 222 11.21 -9.82 6.60
N VAL A 223 11.09 -9.15 5.45
CA VAL A 223 10.74 -9.79 4.16
C VAL A 223 11.55 -9.22 3.00
N GLY A 224 11.58 -9.95 1.88
CA GLY A 224 12.35 -9.52 0.71
C GLY A 224 13.84 -9.45 1.04
N SER A 225 14.50 -8.33 0.74
CA SER A 225 15.91 -8.12 1.09
C SER A 225 16.18 -8.06 2.61
N TRP A 226 15.14 -7.92 3.43
CA TRP A 226 15.21 -7.93 4.89
C TRP A 226 14.69 -9.22 5.52
N GLU A 227 14.50 -10.29 4.74
CA GLU A 227 14.18 -11.61 5.28
C GLU A 227 15.12 -12.00 6.43
N GLY A 228 14.57 -12.39 7.57
CA GLY A 228 15.33 -12.77 8.78
C GLY A 228 15.98 -11.62 9.55
N LYS A 229 15.79 -10.35 9.16
CA LYS A 229 16.32 -9.18 9.90
C LYS A 229 15.27 -8.64 10.87
N TYR A 230 15.50 -8.86 12.16
CA TYR A 230 14.52 -8.54 13.21
C TYR A 230 14.88 -7.33 14.08
N ASP A 231 16.14 -6.92 14.11
CA ASP A 231 16.65 -5.88 15.04
C ASP A 231 16.05 -4.48 14.82
N GLY A 232 15.50 -4.24 13.63
CA GLY A 232 14.87 -2.96 13.25
C GLY A 232 13.34 -2.95 13.36
N LEU A 233 12.71 -4.06 13.79
CA LEU A 233 11.26 -4.11 13.93
C LEU A 233 10.78 -3.23 15.08
N VAL A 234 9.59 -2.67 14.89
CA VAL A 234 8.94 -1.83 15.88
C VAL A 234 8.21 -2.69 16.91
N ASP A 235 8.08 -2.19 18.13
CA ASP A 235 7.22 -2.76 19.16
C ASP A 235 5.97 -1.90 19.43
N LYS A 236 5.21 -2.26 20.48
CA LYS A 236 4.00 -1.53 20.88
C LYS A 236 4.30 -0.10 21.34
N GLU A 237 5.45 0.13 21.95
CA GLU A 237 5.86 1.44 22.46
C GLU A 237 6.23 2.35 21.28
N ASP A 238 6.92 1.81 20.29
CA ASP A 238 7.21 2.47 19.02
C ASP A 238 5.91 2.84 18.27
N MET A 239 4.95 1.92 18.17
CA MET A 239 3.66 2.21 17.54
C MET A 239 2.84 3.25 18.33
N ALA A 240 2.89 3.23 19.66
CA ALA A 240 2.25 4.24 20.48
C ALA A 240 2.89 5.62 20.27
N TYR A 241 4.22 5.67 20.19
CA TYR A 241 4.94 6.90 19.86
C TYR A 241 4.59 7.43 18.46
N MET A 242 4.48 6.56 17.45
CA MET A 242 4.01 6.94 16.13
C MET A 242 2.60 7.55 16.18
N ARG A 243 1.67 6.98 16.97
CA ARG A 243 0.33 7.58 17.18
C ARG A 243 0.39 8.96 17.83
N GLU A 244 1.36 9.24 18.70
CA GLU A 244 1.58 10.59 19.24
C GLU A 244 2.12 11.55 18.18
N LEU A 245 2.96 11.08 17.25
CA LEU A 245 3.42 11.88 16.11
C LEU A 245 2.28 12.20 15.14
N GLU A 246 1.36 11.26 14.89
CA GLU A 246 0.17 11.47 14.04
C GLU A 246 -0.75 12.61 14.56
N LYS A 247 -0.71 12.91 15.87
CA LYS A 247 -1.45 14.04 16.46
C LYS A 247 -0.79 15.40 16.18
N LYS A 248 0.52 15.42 15.93
CA LYS A 248 1.34 16.63 15.80
C LYS A 248 1.68 16.95 14.34
N TYR A 249 1.88 15.92 13.54
CA TYR A 249 2.36 15.99 12.16
C TYR A 249 1.34 15.37 11.20
N LYS A 250 1.33 15.80 9.95
CA LYS A 250 0.63 15.13 8.84
C LYS A 250 1.42 13.89 8.40
N VAL A 251 1.53 12.95 9.31
CA VAL A 251 2.14 11.63 9.13
C VAL A 251 1.08 10.57 9.35
N PHE A 252 1.16 9.46 8.63
CA PHE A 252 0.22 8.37 8.74
C PHE A 252 0.88 7.05 8.31
N THR A 253 0.33 5.95 8.78
CA THR A 253 0.72 4.59 8.51
C THR A 253 -0.45 3.84 7.87
N HIS A 254 -0.26 2.55 7.59
CA HIS A 254 -1.35 1.66 7.19
C HIS A 254 -2.33 1.32 8.33
N LEU A 255 -2.00 1.66 9.59
CA LEU A 255 -2.88 1.49 10.76
C LEU A 255 -3.64 2.78 11.11
N THR A 256 -3.26 3.92 10.52
CA THR A 256 -3.96 5.19 10.78
C THR A 256 -5.40 5.09 10.27
N PRO A 257 -6.40 5.48 11.07
CA PRO A 257 -7.79 5.50 10.64
C PRO A 257 -7.98 6.32 9.35
N ALA A 258 -8.81 5.80 8.45
CA ALA A 258 -9.09 6.41 7.16
C ALA A 258 -10.59 6.38 6.86
N TYR A 259 -11.10 7.42 6.20
CA TYR A 259 -12.53 7.58 5.90
C TYR A 259 -13.45 7.64 7.13
N GLY A 260 -12.90 7.97 8.30
CA GLY A 260 -13.60 7.88 9.58
C GLY A 260 -13.75 6.45 10.10
N LEU A 261 -12.93 5.50 9.63
CA LEU A 261 -12.96 4.10 10.03
C LEU A 261 -11.60 3.70 10.61
N ASN A 262 -11.60 3.16 11.82
CA ASN A 262 -10.44 2.51 12.43
C ASN A 262 -10.48 1.00 12.15
N MET A 263 -9.82 0.55 11.08
CA MET A 263 -9.86 -0.86 10.69
C MET A 263 -8.78 -1.73 11.36
N GLY A 264 -7.87 -1.14 12.14
CA GLY A 264 -6.66 -1.81 12.60
C GLY A 264 -5.83 -2.31 11.41
N CYS A 265 -5.42 -3.58 11.44
CA CYS A 265 -4.77 -4.24 10.32
C CYS A 265 -5.70 -4.28 9.10
N ILE A 266 -5.31 -3.57 8.05
CA ILE A 266 -6.09 -3.44 6.81
C ILE A 266 -5.92 -4.60 5.82
N ALA A 267 -5.20 -5.67 6.18
CA ALA A 267 -4.98 -6.81 5.27
C ALA A 267 -6.30 -7.39 4.77
N VAL A 268 -6.44 -7.53 3.46
CA VAL A 268 -7.66 -7.91 2.70
C VAL A 268 -8.83 -6.92 2.83
N LYS A 269 -9.08 -6.36 4.02
CA LYS A 269 -10.18 -5.43 4.33
C LYS A 269 -10.03 -4.05 3.66
N GLY A 270 -8.86 -3.46 3.80
CA GLY A 270 -8.53 -2.11 3.34
C GLY A 270 -7.34 -2.05 2.38
N MET A 271 -6.60 -3.15 2.21
CA MET A 271 -5.57 -3.31 1.18
C MET A 271 -5.31 -4.79 0.89
N PHE A 272 -5.05 -5.11 -0.37
CA PHE A 272 -4.42 -6.36 -0.78
C PHE A 272 -3.46 -6.08 -1.94
N SER A 273 -2.56 -7.00 -2.23
CA SER A 273 -1.65 -6.87 -3.37
C SER A 273 -2.01 -7.86 -4.46
N VAL A 274 -1.87 -7.47 -5.73
CA VAL A 274 -1.93 -8.40 -6.87
C VAL A 274 -0.56 -8.39 -7.54
N THR A 275 0.04 -9.56 -7.68
CA THR A 275 1.37 -9.72 -8.29
C THR A 275 1.27 -9.74 -9.82
N GLN A 276 2.40 -9.54 -10.51
CA GLN A 276 2.46 -9.71 -11.97
C GLN A 276 2.11 -11.13 -12.43
N TYR A 277 2.07 -12.11 -11.52
CA TYR A 277 1.75 -13.50 -11.78
C TYR A 277 0.28 -13.85 -11.49
N GLY A 278 -0.55 -12.86 -11.16
CA GLY A 278 -1.98 -13.04 -10.86
C GLY A 278 -2.30 -13.40 -9.41
N ASP A 279 -1.29 -13.71 -8.57
CA ASP A 279 -1.52 -14.02 -7.17
C ASP A 279 -2.00 -12.80 -6.38
N VAL A 280 -2.99 -13.02 -5.51
CA VAL A 280 -3.49 -12.03 -4.55
C VAL A 280 -2.89 -12.32 -3.17
N LEU A 281 -2.19 -11.33 -2.62
CA LEU A 281 -1.59 -11.39 -1.29
C LEU A 281 -2.42 -10.56 -0.29
N PRO A 282 -2.51 -10.96 0.99
CA PRO A 282 -3.30 -10.23 1.99
C PRO A 282 -2.81 -8.80 2.22
N CYS A 283 -1.52 -8.55 2.02
CA CYS A 283 -0.90 -7.23 2.01
C CYS A 283 0.44 -7.29 1.25
N PRO A 284 1.16 -6.17 1.07
CA PRO A 284 2.42 -6.13 0.32
C PRO A 284 3.57 -6.96 0.92
N TYR A 285 3.40 -7.49 2.12
CA TYR A 285 4.50 -7.98 2.95
C TYR A 285 4.27 -9.36 3.56
N ILE A 286 3.06 -9.90 3.50
CA ILE A 286 2.80 -11.29 3.89
C ILE A 286 2.72 -12.07 2.58
N HIS A 287 3.83 -12.70 2.18
CA HIS A 287 4.04 -13.28 0.84
C HIS A 287 3.36 -14.65 0.66
N THR A 288 2.09 -14.73 1.03
CA THR A 288 1.23 -15.89 0.82
C THR A 288 0.17 -15.57 -0.23
N SER A 289 -0.08 -16.50 -1.15
CA SER A 289 -1.12 -16.39 -2.18
C SER A 289 -2.43 -16.87 -1.61
N ILE A 290 -3.39 -15.96 -1.43
CA ILE A 290 -4.77 -16.31 -1.06
C ILE A 290 -5.44 -17.03 -2.22
N GLY A 291 -5.04 -16.71 -3.45
CA GLY A 291 -5.57 -17.27 -4.68
C GLY A 291 -5.00 -16.54 -5.88
N ASN A 292 -5.34 -17.01 -7.08
CA ASN A 292 -4.79 -16.47 -8.32
C ASN A 292 -5.90 -16.10 -9.31
N ILE A 293 -5.93 -14.84 -9.75
CA ILE A 293 -6.98 -14.26 -10.60
C ILE A 293 -7.07 -14.89 -11.99
N PHE A 294 -6.09 -15.70 -12.38
CA PHE A 294 -6.15 -16.48 -13.62
C PHE A 294 -7.04 -17.73 -13.51
N ASN A 295 -7.31 -18.18 -12.28
CA ASN A 295 -7.96 -19.47 -12.03
C ASN A 295 -9.33 -19.32 -11.37
N GLU A 296 -9.60 -18.19 -10.74
CA GLU A 296 -10.78 -17.96 -9.89
C GLU A 296 -11.12 -16.47 -9.82
N SER A 297 -12.34 -16.15 -9.36
CA SER A 297 -12.82 -14.77 -9.28
C SER A 297 -12.12 -14.00 -8.15
N LEU A 298 -11.90 -12.69 -8.35
CA LEU A 298 -11.38 -11.81 -7.30
C LEU A 298 -12.26 -11.81 -6.04
N GLU A 299 -13.58 -11.95 -6.22
CA GLU A 299 -14.54 -12.02 -5.12
C GLU A 299 -14.28 -13.23 -4.21
N ASP A 300 -14.11 -14.42 -4.79
CA ASP A 300 -13.88 -15.65 -4.04
C ASP A 300 -12.53 -15.61 -3.31
N ILE A 301 -11.50 -15.05 -3.96
CA ILE A 301 -10.20 -14.85 -3.32
C ILE A 301 -10.32 -13.91 -2.12
N ILE A 302 -11.02 -12.78 -2.25
CA ILE A 302 -11.22 -11.85 -1.12
C ILE A 302 -12.01 -12.52 0.01
N LYS A 303 -13.09 -13.24 -0.30
CA LYS A 303 -13.88 -13.98 0.70
C LYS A 303 -13.01 -14.98 1.46
N ARG A 304 -12.17 -15.75 0.76
CA ARG A 304 -11.20 -16.67 1.37
C ARG A 304 -10.22 -15.94 2.28
N GLY A 305 -9.71 -14.79 1.85
CA GLY A 305 -8.83 -13.96 2.65
C GLY A 305 -9.50 -13.48 3.95
N LEU A 306 -10.76 -13.07 3.87
CA LEU A 306 -11.56 -12.64 5.03
C LEU A 306 -12.01 -13.81 5.93
N ASP A 307 -11.92 -15.05 5.46
CA ASP A 307 -12.15 -16.25 6.29
C ASP A 307 -10.92 -16.66 7.12
N ILE A 308 -9.79 -15.96 6.99
CA ILE A 308 -8.60 -16.16 7.83
C ILE A 308 -8.61 -15.16 8.98
N LYS A 309 -8.63 -15.62 10.24
CA LYS A 309 -8.85 -14.77 11.43
C LYS A 309 -7.96 -13.52 11.51
N TYR A 310 -6.70 -13.64 11.10
CA TYR A 310 -5.76 -12.51 11.11
C TYR A 310 -6.13 -11.38 10.14
N PHE A 311 -6.86 -11.69 9.06
CA PHE A 311 -7.28 -10.74 8.04
C PHE A 311 -8.78 -10.43 8.14
N GLY A 312 -9.59 -11.41 8.59
CA GLY A 312 -11.03 -11.34 8.77
C GLY A 312 -11.50 -10.75 10.09
N GLU A 313 -10.67 -10.72 11.13
CA GLU A 313 -11.01 -10.14 12.43
C GLU A 313 -10.36 -8.76 12.61
N HIS A 314 -10.78 -8.04 13.63
CA HIS A 314 -10.16 -6.77 13.99
C HIS A 314 -8.87 -7.00 14.79
N VAL A 315 -7.73 -6.60 14.22
CA VAL A 315 -6.40 -6.69 14.84
C VAL A 315 -5.83 -5.28 14.96
N ASN A 316 -5.54 -4.79 16.16
CA ASN A 316 -5.08 -3.40 16.37
C ASN A 316 -3.55 -3.22 16.27
N THR A 317 -2.86 -4.11 15.55
CA THR A 317 -1.41 -4.05 15.31
C THR A 317 -1.06 -4.44 13.88
N CYS A 318 0.19 -4.21 13.48
CA CYS A 318 0.74 -4.76 12.24
C CYS A 318 1.33 -6.14 12.49
N LEU A 319 0.64 -7.17 12.00
CA LEU A 319 1.05 -8.58 12.12
C LEU A 319 2.49 -8.87 11.68
N ILE A 320 2.98 -8.12 10.68
CA ILE A 320 4.28 -8.39 10.03
C ILE A 320 5.37 -7.38 10.42
N ALA A 321 5.03 -6.38 11.24
CA ALA A 321 5.99 -5.37 11.71
C ALA A 321 6.19 -5.40 13.23
N GLU A 322 5.22 -5.89 14.01
CA GLU A 322 5.28 -5.91 15.49
C GLU A 322 4.97 -7.28 16.09
N ASP A 323 3.98 -8.01 15.56
CA ASP A 323 3.54 -9.29 16.15
C ASP A 323 4.57 -10.42 15.93
N ARG A 324 5.44 -10.61 16.92
CA ARG A 324 6.49 -11.64 16.90
C ARG A 324 5.95 -13.05 16.80
N ASP A 325 4.85 -13.35 17.47
CA ASP A 325 4.25 -14.69 17.44
C ASP A 325 3.72 -15.01 16.03
N PHE A 326 3.07 -14.03 15.39
CA PHE A 326 2.64 -14.17 14.00
C PHE A 326 3.84 -14.32 13.04
N ILE A 327 4.85 -13.47 13.17
CA ILE A 327 6.05 -13.50 12.32
C ILE A 327 6.76 -14.86 12.44
N ASP A 328 7.03 -15.31 13.66
CA ASP A 328 7.81 -16.52 13.89
C ASP A 328 7.04 -17.77 13.45
N LYS A 329 5.73 -17.84 13.73
CA LYS A 329 4.91 -19.00 13.35
C LYS A 329 4.56 -19.05 11.86
N TYR A 330 4.04 -17.97 11.29
CA TYR A 330 3.44 -17.99 9.94
C TYR A 330 4.40 -17.52 8.85
N VAL A 331 5.31 -16.61 9.16
CA VAL A 331 6.21 -16.06 8.14
C VAL A 331 7.54 -16.80 8.14
N ALA A 332 8.26 -16.79 9.26
CA ALA A 332 9.51 -17.52 9.37
C ALA A 332 9.28 -19.04 9.27
N GLY A 333 8.32 -19.58 10.03
CA GLY A 333 8.05 -21.01 10.08
C GLY A 333 7.41 -21.62 8.83
N ARG A 334 6.66 -20.84 8.03
CA ARG A 334 5.86 -21.39 6.91
C ARG A 334 6.16 -20.78 5.53
N ILE A 335 6.83 -19.62 5.46
CA ILE A 335 7.11 -18.90 4.20
C ILE A 335 8.60 -18.84 3.84
N TYR A 336 9.50 -18.61 4.82
CA TYR A 336 10.92 -18.46 4.52
C TYR A 336 11.51 -19.69 3.83
N GLY A 337 12.49 -19.45 2.94
CA GLY A 337 13.12 -20.51 2.15
C GLY A 337 12.25 -21.15 1.06
N LYS A 338 10.93 -20.92 1.03
CA LYS A 338 10.04 -21.45 -0.02
C LYS A 338 9.99 -20.56 -1.27
N PRO A 339 9.63 -21.10 -2.44
CA PRO A 339 9.22 -20.30 -3.59
C PRO A 339 8.02 -19.41 -3.22
N LEU A 340 8.07 -18.14 -3.62
CA LEU A 340 6.97 -17.21 -3.37
C LEU A 340 6.02 -17.11 -4.56
N PRO A 341 4.80 -16.59 -4.37
CA PRO A 341 4.12 -16.57 -3.07
C PRO A 341 3.76 -17.99 -2.63
N VAL A 342 3.75 -18.23 -1.33
CA VAL A 342 3.40 -19.57 -0.78
C VAL A 342 1.87 -19.71 -0.74
N PRO A 343 1.28 -20.78 -1.27
CA PRO A 343 -0.18 -20.99 -1.22
C PRO A 343 -0.73 -20.85 0.21
N CYS A 344 -1.86 -20.17 0.38
CA CYS A 344 -2.42 -19.92 1.72
C CYS A 344 -2.76 -21.21 2.47
N SER A 345 -3.08 -22.29 1.77
CA SER A 345 -3.33 -23.62 2.33
C SER A 345 -2.09 -24.27 2.97
N GLU A 346 -0.88 -23.82 2.61
CA GLU A 346 0.36 -24.23 3.29
C GLU A 346 0.72 -23.32 4.47
N VAL A 347 0.11 -22.15 4.56
CA VAL A 347 0.42 -21.12 5.58
C VAL A 347 -0.63 -21.09 6.68
N PHE A 348 -1.90 -21.31 6.39
CA PHE A 348 -3.01 -21.27 7.34
C PHE A 348 -3.78 -22.59 7.33
N THR A 349 -4.32 -22.97 8.48
CA THR A 349 -5.10 -24.20 8.64
C THR A 349 -6.54 -23.89 9.05
N GLU A 350 -7.37 -24.92 9.20
CA GLU A 350 -8.76 -24.77 9.71
C GLU A 350 -8.83 -24.10 11.10
N GLU A 351 -7.78 -24.22 11.92
CA GLU A 351 -7.68 -23.53 13.22
C GLU A 351 -7.48 -22.01 13.09
N ASP A 352 -7.13 -21.54 11.90
CA ASP A 352 -6.93 -20.14 11.57
C ASP A 352 -8.18 -19.50 10.95
N LYS A 353 -9.30 -20.23 10.88
CA LYS A 353 -10.57 -19.67 10.39
C LYS A 353 -11.14 -18.59 11.30
N THR A 354 -11.65 -17.53 10.68
CA THR A 354 -12.33 -16.42 11.34
C THR A 354 -13.48 -16.94 12.21
N GLN A 355 -13.48 -16.55 13.48
CA GLN A 355 -14.56 -16.84 14.43
C GLN A 355 -15.42 -15.61 14.72
N LYS A 356 -14.82 -14.42 14.65
CA LYS A 356 -15.49 -13.14 14.91
C LYS A 356 -15.22 -12.15 13.75
N PRO A 357 -15.93 -12.28 12.62
CA PRO A 357 -15.79 -11.36 11.49
C PRO A 357 -15.78 -9.89 11.92
N PHE A 358 -14.93 -9.11 11.27
CA PHE A 358 -14.66 -7.71 11.65
C PHE A 358 -15.92 -6.85 11.73
N ASN A 359 -16.96 -7.18 10.95
CA ASN A 359 -18.21 -6.44 10.89
C ASN A 359 -19.24 -6.82 11.97
N GLU A 360 -18.97 -7.83 12.82
CA GLU A 360 -19.89 -8.24 13.90
C GLU A 360 -19.95 -7.22 15.04
N ASP A 361 -18.87 -6.46 15.27
CA ASP A 361 -18.82 -5.43 16.30
C ASP A 361 -18.47 -4.07 15.67
N PRO A 362 -19.47 -3.30 15.19
CA PRO A 362 -19.23 -2.01 14.54
C PRO A 362 -18.53 -0.97 15.44
N SER A 363 -18.47 -1.19 16.76
CA SER A 363 -17.81 -0.27 17.69
C SER A 363 -16.29 -0.26 17.51
N VAL A 364 -15.71 -1.31 16.93
CA VAL A 364 -14.25 -1.38 16.69
C VAL A 364 -13.75 -0.41 15.62
N PHE A 365 -14.65 0.10 14.77
CA PHE A 365 -14.32 1.06 13.70
C PHE A 365 -14.45 2.53 14.10
N GLN A 366 -14.95 2.82 15.32
CA GLN A 366 -15.23 4.19 15.78
C GLN A 366 -14.03 4.90 16.39
#